data_AF-A0A369B5J5-F1
#
_entry.id   AF-A0A369B5J5-F1
#
_cell.length_a   1.000
_cell.length_b   1.000
_cell.length_c   1.000
_cell.angle_alpha   90.00
_cell.angle_beta   90.00
_cell.angle_gamma   90.00
#
_symmetry.space_group_name_H-M   'P 1'
#
loop_
_entity.id
_entity.type
_entity.pdbx_description
1 polymer ?
#
loop_
_entity_poly.entity_id
_entity_poly.type
_entity_poly.pdbx_seq_one_letter_code
_entity_poly.pdbx_strand_id
1 'polypeptide(L)'
;MKEEFRRAVKRPLNILFMLLGCLLMSVLFTYVHTDKYQTFELKNKSEALQVTASLLSFQVVNSDEGTPVYQNLLLQKSILARQLNSVLFEQPKKYIETGQELNQLRLEIRKEKDFTDSIKILQPNITETLKEEAFYNHLIDNEQEVILKPETFGSLTLLFLTILGVVWFPICAFLTANVLEDEYEHSSLIKGQPKTFMKRMLTKISVLYIFFVISFTSTLGVSFLLTQILGNPMNDLNQVNVIQLVNFSILANWKIIGLYFVYLSILFLFVFILSVFLNIIVKNFYLTLIIELIIYALTILLPGFISQAPWYLGSFIIPSYLFNGHYLTDTTTLLNPVFGAVYLVVASVILGFLTSLISKRGLKGVRG
;
A
#
# COMPACT_ATOMS: atom_id res chain seq x y z
N MET A 1 29.08 -15.43 -0.59
CA MET A 1 27.66 -15.75 -0.82
C MET A 1 27.21 -16.88 0.10
N LYS A 2 27.77 -18.10 0.01
CA LYS A 2 27.40 -19.22 0.90
C LYS A 2 27.54 -18.93 2.41
N GLU A 3 28.64 -18.30 2.84
CA GLU A 3 28.85 -17.94 4.25
C GLU A 3 27.92 -16.82 4.75
N GLU A 4 27.75 -15.77 3.94
CA GLU A 4 26.81 -14.67 4.22
C GLU A 4 25.37 -15.17 4.28
N PHE A 5 24.98 -16.09 3.39
CA PHE A 5 23.68 -16.74 3.43
C PHE A 5 23.50 -17.54 4.72
N ARG A 6 24.51 -18.35 5.12
CA ARG A 6 24.45 -19.11 6.39
C ARG A 6 24.37 -18.19 7.61
N ARG A 7 25.06 -17.05 7.59
CA ARG A 7 24.95 -16.03 8.65
C ARG A 7 23.57 -15.39 8.67
N ALA A 8 23.04 -15.02 7.51
CA ALA A 8 21.72 -14.43 7.39
C ALA A 8 20.61 -15.40 7.82
N VAL A 9 20.71 -16.71 7.54
CA VAL A 9 19.79 -17.74 8.06
C VAL A 9 19.87 -17.79 9.58
N LYS A 10 21.07 -17.74 10.15
CA LYS A 10 21.27 -17.82 11.61
C LYS A 10 20.85 -16.54 12.36
N ARG A 11 20.58 -15.43 11.67
CA ARG A 11 20.08 -14.22 12.31
C ARG A 11 18.61 -14.41 12.67
N PRO A 12 18.24 -14.40 13.97
CA PRO A 12 16.86 -14.66 14.40
C PRO A 12 15.88 -13.65 13.78
N LEU A 13 16.36 -12.44 13.50
CA LEU A 13 15.56 -11.38 12.91
C LEU A 13 15.04 -11.70 11.49
N ASN A 14 15.84 -12.34 10.65
CA ASN A 14 15.44 -12.68 9.28
C ASN A 14 14.41 -13.82 9.26
N ILE A 15 14.58 -14.78 10.15
CA ILE A 15 13.60 -15.86 10.36
C ILE A 15 12.31 -15.28 10.95
N LEU A 16 12.42 -14.40 11.94
CA LEU A 16 11.27 -13.72 12.53
C LEU A 16 10.50 -12.95 11.46
N PHE A 17 11.18 -12.25 10.55
CA PHE A 17 10.53 -11.55 9.45
C PHE A 17 9.76 -12.50 8.51
N MET A 18 10.32 -13.65 8.15
CA MET A 18 9.60 -14.67 7.37
C MET A 18 8.36 -15.20 8.10
N LEU A 19 8.51 -15.52 9.38
CA LEU A 19 7.41 -16.01 10.21
C LEU A 19 6.33 -14.95 10.41
N LEU A 20 6.73 -13.69 10.59
CA LEU A 20 5.82 -12.56 10.75
C LEU A 20 4.98 -12.34 9.49
N GLY A 21 5.58 -12.45 8.29
CA GLY A 21 4.83 -12.37 7.04
C GLY A 21 3.77 -13.46 6.92
N CYS A 22 4.13 -14.70 7.22
CA CYS A 22 3.19 -15.83 7.22
C CYS A 22 2.10 -15.68 8.30
N LEU A 23 2.48 -15.28 9.52
CA LEU A 23 1.55 -15.05 10.62
C LEU A 23 0.57 -13.92 10.31
N LEU A 24 1.08 -12.79 9.79
CA LEU A 24 0.25 -11.67 9.36
C LEU A 24 -0.77 -12.14 8.33
N MET A 25 -0.37 -12.97 7.37
CA MET A 25 -1.30 -13.51 6.37
C MET A 25 -2.39 -14.39 6.98
N SER A 26 -2.04 -15.25 7.94
CA SER A 26 -3.01 -16.07 8.67
C SER A 26 -3.97 -15.23 9.50
N VAL A 27 -3.48 -14.15 10.14
CA VAL A 27 -4.32 -13.19 10.86
C VAL A 27 -5.27 -12.47 9.90
N LEU A 28 -4.77 -12.03 8.75
CA LEU A 28 -5.60 -11.40 7.72
C LEU A 28 -6.65 -12.35 7.17
N PHE A 29 -6.28 -13.60 6.90
CA PHE A 29 -7.25 -14.61 6.49
C PHE A 29 -8.35 -14.78 7.54
N THR A 30 -7.98 -14.90 8.82
CA THR A 30 -8.94 -15.03 9.92
C THR A 30 -9.83 -13.79 10.01
N TYR A 31 -9.25 -12.61 9.82
CA TYR A 31 -9.97 -11.34 9.83
C TYR A 31 -10.97 -11.22 8.67
N VAL A 32 -10.61 -11.68 7.47
CA VAL A 32 -11.50 -11.75 6.30
C VAL A 32 -12.59 -12.82 6.51
N HIS A 33 -12.21 -14.02 6.93
CA HIS A 33 -13.09 -15.17 7.11
C HIS A 33 -14.11 -14.99 8.26
N THR A 34 -13.77 -14.19 9.27
CA THR A 34 -14.70 -13.83 10.35
C THR A 34 -15.54 -12.59 10.06
N ASP A 35 -15.58 -12.15 8.79
CA ASP A 35 -16.37 -11.00 8.30
C ASP A 35 -16.00 -9.66 8.97
N LYS A 36 -14.77 -9.56 9.50
CA LYS A 36 -14.28 -8.34 10.16
C LYS A 36 -13.52 -7.42 9.22
N TYR A 37 -13.04 -7.92 8.08
CA TYR A 37 -12.45 -7.10 7.02
C TYR A 37 -13.55 -6.42 6.19
N GLN A 38 -13.19 -5.44 5.36
CA GLN A 38 -14.05 -4.74 4.38
C GLN A 38 -14.66 -5.73 3.34
N THR A 39 -15.47 -6.68 3.79
CA THR A 39 -16.38 -7.41 2.95
C THR A 39 -17.35 -6.40 2.36
N PHE A 40 -17.90 -6.73 1.20
CA PHE A 40 -18.89 -5.86 0.55
C PHE A 40 -20.02 -5.47 1.50
N GLU A 41 -20.31 -6.31 2.50
CA GLU A 41 -21.23 -6.04 3.61
C GLU A 41 -20.73 -4.95 4.56
N LEU A 42 -19.52 -5.06 5.14
CA LEU A 42 -19.01 -4.06 6.09
C LEU A 42 -18.82 -2.69 5.43
N LYS A 43 -18.32 -2.67 4.19
CA LYS A 43 -18.20 -1.43 3.39
C LYS A 43 -19.57 -0.77 3.23
N ASN A 44 -20.57 -1.54 2.81
CA ASN A 44 -21.92 -1.04 2.61
C ASN A 44 -22.55 -0.53 3.93
N LYS A 45 -22.38 -1.24 5.04
CA LYS A 45 -22.80 -0.77 6.38
C LYS A 45 -22.13 0.55 6.77
N SER A 46 -20.84 0.71 6.51
CA SER A 46 -20.11 1.95 6.79
C SER A 46 -20.65 3.12 5.96
N GLU A 47 -20.88 2.90 4.67
CA GLU A 47 -21.45 3.92 3.77
C GLU A 47 -22.90 4.26 4.16
N ALA A 48 -23.69 3.28 4.57
CA ALA A 48 -25.05 3.51 5.07
C ALA A 48 -25.07 4.36 6.35
N LEU A 49 -24.09 4.18 7.24
CA LEU A 49 -23.90 5.03 8.42
C LEU A 49 -23.50 6.46 8.03
N GLN A 50 -22.61 6.63 7.06
CA GLN A 50 -22.20 7.95 6.53
C GLN A 50 -23.40 8.72 5.93
N VAL A 51 -24.22 8.05 5.12
CA VAL A 51 -25.45 8.64 4.56
C VAL A 51 -26.45 8.96 5.67
N THR A 52 -26.61 8.07 6.65
CA THR A 52 -27.49 8.31 7.80
C THR A 52 -27.03 9.51 8.63
N ALA A 53 -25.71 9.65 8.87
CA ALA A 53 -25.15 10.82 9.54
C ALA A 53 -25.36 12.11 8.73
N SER A 54 -25.25 12.04 7.40
CA SER A 54 -25.56 13.16 6.51
C SER A 54 -27.03 13.60 6.64
N LEU A 55 -27.96 12.64 6.71
CA LEU A 55 -29.40 12.92 6.90
C LEU A 55 -29.69 13.60 8.25
N LEU A 56 -28.93 13.31 9.31
CA LEU A 56 -29.10 13.99 10.61
C LEU A 56 -28.80 15.50 10.56
N SER A 57 -28.08 15.96 9.53
CA SER A 57 -27.83 17.40 9.32
C SER A 57 -29.10 18.17 8.93
N PHE A 58 -30.14 17.47 8.47
CA PHE A 58 -31.43 18.05 8.14
C PHE A 58 -32.35 17.98 9.38
N GLN A 59 -32.25 18.99 10.25
CA GLN A 59 -33.16 19.13 11.38
C GLN A 59 -34.57 19.46 10.89
N VAL A 60 -35.52 18.55 11.16
CA VAL A 60 -36.98 18.67 10.96
C VAL A 60 -37.38 19.27 9.60
N VAL A 61 -37.48 18.40 8.60
CA VAL A 61 -37.99 18.74 7.27
C VAL A 61 -39.49 19.07 7.38
N ASN A 62 -39.84 20.36 7.45
CA ASN A 62 -41.21 20.87 7.40
C ASN A 62 -41.67 21.17 5.95
N SER A 63 -41.30 20.32 4.99
CA SER A 63 -41.89 20.37 3.63
C SER A 63 -42.30 18.96 3.21
N ASP A 64 -43.40 18.86 2.49
CA ASP A 64 -44.04 17.58 2.15
C ASP A 64 -43.10 16.63 1.35
N GLU A 65 -41.97 17.12 0.82
CA GLU A 65 -41.00 16.31 0.06
C GLU A 65 -39.50 16.55 0.39
N GLY A 66 -39.13 17.53 1.24
CA GLY A 66 -37.72 17.85 1.56
C GLY A 66 -36.91 18.52 0.45
N THR A 67 -35.64 18.87 0.73
CA THR A 67 -34.73 19.45 -0.28
C THR A 67 -34.25 18.38 -1.27
N PRO A 68 -33.81 18.76 -2.50
CA PRO A 68 -33.25 17.79 -3.46
C PRO A 68 -32.10 16.95 -2.89
N VAL A 69 -31.25 17.57 -2.07
CA VAL A 69 -30.15 16.89 -1.37
C VAL A 69 -30.68 15.87 -0.36
N TYR A 70 -31.71 16.21 0.41
CA TYR A 70 -32.35 15.28 1.34
C TYR A 70 -32.98 14.08 0.62
N GLN A 71 -33.72 14.32 -0.47
CA GLN A 71 -34.31 13.26 -1.29
C GLN A 71 -33.24 12.33 -1.88
N ASN A 72 -32.16 12.91 -2.42
CA ASN A 72 -31.05 12.14 -2.96
C ASN A 72 -30.40 11.26 -1.89
N LEU A 73 -30.14 11.79 -0.68
CA LEU A 73 -29.60 11.00 0.43
C LEU A 73 -30.54 9.86 0.87
N LEU A 74 -31.86 10.08 0.85
CA LEU A 74 -32.84 9.01 1.09
C LEU A 74 -32.78 7.92 0.02
N LEU A 75 -32.63 8.29 -1.25
CA LEU A 75 -32.44 7.35 -2.34
C LEU A 75 -31.13 6.58 -2.20
N GLN A 76 -30.01 7.24 -1.88
CA GLN A 76 -28.73 6.58 -1.61
C GLN A 76 -28.86 5.54 -0.48
N LYS A 77 -29.56 5.88 0.60
CA LYS A 77 -29.82 4.95 1.72
C LYS A 77 -30.61 3.72 1.27
N SER A 78 -31.63 3.91 0.43
CA SER A 78 -32.44 2.82 -0.14
C SER A 78 -31.60 1.92 -1.07
N ILE A 79 -30.76 2.51 -1.92
CA ILE A 79 -29.88 1.78 -2.84
C ILE A 79 -28.82 1.00 -2.07
N LEU A 80 -28.21 1.59 -1.04
CA LEU A 80 -27.26 0.89 -0.17
C LEU A 80 -27.90 -0.35 0.46
N ALA A 81 -29.14 -0.26 0.94
CA ALA A 81 -29.87 -1.42 1.44
C ALA A 81 -30.12 -2.50 0.35
N ARG A 82 -30.48 -2.10 -0.88
CA ARG A 82 -30.59 -3.03 -2.03
C ARG A 82 -29.25 -3.68 -2.37
N GLN A 83 -28.17 -2.91 -2.34
CA GLN A 83 -26.82 -3.39 -2.59
C GLN A 83 -26.39 -4.39 -1.50
N LEU A 84 -26.73 -4.14 -0.24
CA LEU A 84 -26.42 -5.04 0.88
C LEU A 84 -27.16 -6.36 0.73
N ASN A 85 -28.45 -6.31 0.39
CA ASN A 85 -29.20 -7.51 0.05
C ASN A 85 -28.55 -8.28 -1.11
N SER A 86 -28.00 -7.58 -2.10
CA SER A 86 -27.31 -8.23 -3.22
C SER A 86 -26.04 -8.96 -2.76
N VAL A 87 -25.34 -8.45 -1.75
CA VAL A 87 -24.21 -9.16 -1.12
C VAL A 87 -24.70 -10.40 -0.37
N LEU A 88 -25.70 -10.23 0.51
CA LEU A 88 -26.23 -11.30 1.38
C LEU A 88 -26.86 -12.46 0.61
N PHE A 89 -27.49 -12.17 -0.53
CA PHE A 89 -28.12 -13.18 -1.40
C PHE A 89 -27.24 -13.59 -2.59
N GLU A 90 -25.95 -13.23 -2.59
CA GLU A 90 -24.98 -13.60 -3.62
C GLU A 90 -25.44 -13.25 -5.06
N GLN A 91 -25.95 -12.02 -5.25
CA GLN A 91 -26.45 -11.49 -6.52
C GLN A 91 -25.46 -10.50 -7.14
N PRO A 92 -24.37 -10.95 -7.80
CA PRO A 92 -23.28 -10.08 -8.26
C PRO A 92 -23.73 -9.05 -9.30
N LYS A 93 -24.63 -9.41 -10.22
CA LYS A 93 -25.17 -8.47 -11.23
C LYS A 93 -25.91 -7.32 -10.58
N LYS A 94 -26.80 -7.62 -9.63
CA LYS A 94 -27.56 -6.62 -8.88
C LYS A 94 -26.65 -5.74 -8.01
N TYR A 95 -25.57 -6.30 -7.47
CA TYR A 95 -24.55 -5.54 -6.75
C TYR A 95 -23.88 -4.48 -7.65
N ILE A 96 -23.55 -4.85 -8.90
CA ILE A 96 -22.95 -3.95 -9.90
C ILE A 96 -23.96 -2.85 -10.30
N GLU A 97 -25.19 -3.23 -10.64
CA GLU A 97 -26.26 -2.29 -11.02
C GLU A 97 -26.53 -1.27 -9.91
N THR A 98 -26.74 -1.73 -8.68
CA THR A 98 -26.96 -0.84 -7.53
C THR A 98 -25.74 0.02 -7.20
N GLY A 99 -24.52 -0.46 -7.46
CA GLY A 99 -23.30 0.34 -7.35
C GLY A 99 -23.23 1.48 -8.37
N GLN A 100 -23.63 1.22 -9.61
CA GLN A 100 -23.72 2.24 -10.66
C GLN A 100 -24.80 3.29 -10.33
N GLU A 101 -26.01 2.86 -9.94
CA GLU A 101 -27.09 3.76 -9.52
C GLU A 101 -26.65 4.65 -8.34
N LEU A 102 -25.96 4.07 -7.34
CA LEU A 102 -25.45 4.81 -6.18
C LEU A 102 -24.45 5.90 -6.58
N ASN A 103 -23.54 5.61 -7.52
CA ASN A 103 -22.55 6.57 -7.98
C ASN A 103 -23.16 7.72 -8.78
N GLN A 104 -24.18 7.44 -9.59
CA GLN A 104 -24.93 8.48 -10.29
C GLN A 104 -25.55 9.47 -9.29
N LEU A 105 -26.22 8.96 -8.25
CA LEU A 105 -26.78 9.81 -7.19
C LEU A 105 -25.70 10.64 -6.47
N ARG A 106 -24.53 10.07 -6.20
CA ARG A 106 -23.38 10.76 -5.58
C ARG A 106 -22.77 11.84 -6.47
N LEU A 107 -22.89 11.72 -7.79
CA LEU A 107 -22.46 12.76 -8.73
C LEU A 107 -23.52 13.86 -8.88
N GLU A 108 -24.80 13.49 -8.84
CA GLU A 108 -25.93 14.41 -8.93
C GLU A 108 -26.02 15.31 -7.69
N ILE A 109 -25.93 14.75 -6.48
CA ILE A 109 -26.03 15.50 -5.22
C ILE A 109 -25.01 16.65 -5.13
N ARG A 110 -23.85 16.50 -5.75
CA ARG A 110 -22.77 17.52 -5.75
C ARG A 110 -23.07 18.72 -6.65
N LYS A 111 -24.03 18.60 -7.56
CA LYS A 111 -24.49 19.70 -8.44
C LYS A 111 -25.55 20.57 -7.76
N GLU A 112 -26.13 20.09 -6.67
CA GLU A 112 -27.18 20.77 -5.93
C GLU A 112 -26.63 21.93 -5.09
N LYS A 113 -27.42 23.01 -5.00
CA LYS A 113 -27.01 24.23 -4.26
C LYS A 113 -26.95 24.01 -2.74
N ASP A 114 -27.74 23.08 -2.23
CA ASP A 114 -27.82 22.77 -0.80
C ASP A 114 -26.77 21.75 -0.34
N PHE A 115 -25.82 21.39 -1.23
CA PHE A 115 -24.70 20.51 -0.89
C PHE A 115 -23.63 21.28 -0.10
N THR A 116 -23.77 21.26 1.22
CA THR A 116 -22.88 21.98 2.14
C THR A 116 -21.58 21.22 2.42
N ASP A 117 -20.57 21.93 2.92
CA ASP A 117 -19.30 21.32 3.34
C ASP A 117 -19.48 20.27 4.45
N SER A 118 -20.48 20.43 5.33
CA SER A 118 -20.79 19.45 6.37
C SER A 118 -21.25 18.10 5.80
N ILE A 119 -22.03 18.11 4.71
CA ILE A 119 -22.45 16.90 4.01
C ILE A 119 -21.29 16.35 3.18
N LYS A 120 -20.50 17.22 2.54
CA LYS A 120 -19.34 16.84 1.73
C LYS A 120 -18.31 16.02 2.51
N ILE A 121 -18.05 16.36 3.78
CA ILE A 121 -17.11 15.63 4.65
C ILE A 121 -17.63 14.22 5.00
N LEU A 122 -18.95 14.03 5.02
CA LEU A 122 -19.60 12.76 5.34
C LEU A 122 -19.91 11.90 4.09
N GLN A 123 -19.44 12.32 2.92
CA GLN A 123 -19.58 11.60 1.67
C GLN A 123 -18.20 11.15 1.17
N PRO A 124 -18.11 10.07 0.38
CA PRO A 124 -16.87 9.70 -0.30
C PRO A 124 -16.30 10.88 -1.08
N ASN A 125 -15.00 10.91 -1.33
CA ASN A 125 -14.43 11.99 -2.15
C ASN A 125 -14.93 11.88 -3.61
N ILE A 126 -14.95 12.98 -4.37
CA ILE A 126 -15.32 12.97 -5.79
C ILE A 126 -14.44 11.99 -6.57
N THR A 127 -13.14 11.96 -6.26
CA THR A 127 -12.17 11.06 -6.88
C THR A 127 -12.54 9.59 -6.66
N GLU A 128 -13.00 9.23 -5.45
CA GLU A 128 -13.47 7.87 -5.15
C GLU A 128 -14.77 7.55 -5.90
N THR A 129 -15.69 8.51 -5.97
CA THR A 129 -16.96 8.34 -6.71
C THR A 129 -16.69 8.06 -8.20
N LEU A 130 -15.81 8.84 -8.83
CA LEU A 130 -15.41 8.65 -10.22
C LEU A 130 -14.65 7.33 -10.45
N LYS A 131 -13.82 6.92 -9.48
CA LYS A 131 -13.10 5.65 -9.51
C LYS A 131 -14.07 4.47 -9.50
N GLU A 132 -15.08 4.51 -8.63
CA GLU A 132 -16.10 3.47 -8.53
C GLU A 132 -17.03 3.47 -9.75
N GLU A 133 -17.36 4.64 -10.31
CA GLU A 133 -18.14 4.73 -11.55
C GLU A 133 -17.41 4.06 -12.72
N ALA A 134 -16.12 4.37 -12.92
CA ALA A 134 -15.31 3.74 -13.95
C ALA A 134 -15.21 2.22 -13.76
N PHE A 135 -15.14 1.76 -12.50
CA PHE A 135 -15.15 0.34 -12.18
C PHE A 135 -16.44 -0.36 -12.59
N TYR A 136 -17.60 0.13 -12.14
CA TYR A 136 -18.88 -0.51 -12.43
C TYR A 136 -19.23 -0.45 -13.92
N ASN A 137 -18.98 0.68 -14.59
CA ASN A 137 -19.21 0.79 -16.03
C ASN A 137 -18.37 -0.24 -16.80
N HIS A 138 -17.10 -0.43 -16.43
CA HIS A 138 -16.26 -1.44 -17.06
C HIS A 138 -16.79 -2.87 -16.85
N LEU A 139 -17.27 -3.19 -15.65
CA LEU A 139 -17.83 -4.52 -15.38
C LEU A 139 -19.10 -4.78 -16.20
N ILE A 140 -19.96 -3.77 -16.35
CA ILE A 140 -21.18 -3.85 -17.16
C ILE A 140 -20.81 -4.00 -18.65
N ASP A 141 -19.94 -3.14 -19.17
CA ASP A 141 -19.55 -3.12 -20.59
C ASP A 141 -18.86 -4.41 -21.05
N ASN A 142 -18.22 -5.13 -20.12
CA ASN A 142 -17.49 -6.37 -20.40
C ASN A 142 -18.20 -7.62 -19.85
N GLU A 143 -19.44 -7.50 -19.37
CA GLU A 143 -20.24 -8.58 -18.78
C GLU A 143 -19.49 -9.39 -17.70
N GLN A 144 -18.66 -8.70 -16.90
CA GLN A 144 -17.84 -9.32 -15.86
C GLN A 144 -18.56 -9.34 -14.51
N GLU A 145 -18.54 -10.48 -13.84
CA GLU A 145 -19.08 -10.63 -12.49
C GLU A 145 -18.02 -10.37 -11.41
N VAL A 146 -18.47 -9.79 -10.29
CA VAL A 146 -17.67 -9.59 -9.08
C VAL A 146 -17.83 -10.80 -8.17
N ILE A 147 -16.74 -11.21 -7.51
CA ILE A 147 -16.80 -12.26 -6.49
C ILE A 147 -17.12 -11.58 -5.17
N LEU A 148 -18.32 -11.80 -4.65
CA LEU A 148 -18.83 -11.14 -3.44
C LEU A 148 -18.22 -11.69 -2.14
N LYS A 149 -17.50 -12.82 -2.20
CA LYS A 149 -16.79 -13.41 -1.06
C LYS A 149 -15.28 -13.15 -1.19
N PRO A 150 -14.70 -12.26 -0.36
CA PRO A 150 -13.30 -11.84 -0.50
C PRO A 150 -12.27 -12.86 0.00
N GLU A 151 -12.70 -14.06 0.41
CA GLU A 151 -11.85 -15.18 0.84
C GLU A 151 -11.12 -15.87 -0.32
N THR A 152 -10.76 -15.11 -1.35
CA THR A 152 -10.06 -15.57 -2.53
C THR A 152 -8.59 -15.18 -2.49
N PHE A 153 -7.76 -15.89 -3.25
CA PHE A 153 -6.30 -15.71 -3.23
C PHE A 153 -5.86 -14.29 -3.61
N GLY A 154 -6.41 -13.74 -4.69
CA GLY A 154 -6.09 -12.41 -5.20
C GLY A 154 -6.51 -11.31 -4.24
N SER A 155 -7.75 -11.32 -3.77
CA SER A 155 -8.28 -10.35 -2.80
C SER A 155 -7.48 -10.34 -1.50
N LEU A 156 -7.19 -11.52 -0.93
CA LEU A 156 -6.38 -11.64 0.28
C LEU A 156 -4.94 -11.15 0.05
N THR A 157 -4.35 -11.47 -1.10
CA THR A 157 -3.00 -11.01 -1.46
C THR A 157 -2.95 -9.50 -1.64
N LEU A 158 -3.95 -8.89 -2.29
CA LEU A 158 -4.03 -7.44 -2.47
C LEU A 158 -4.23 -6.70 -1.14
N LEU A 159 -5.04 -7.27 -0.25
CA LEU A 159 -5.15 -6.78 1.13
C LEU A 159 -3.79 -6.81 1.83
N PHE A 160 -3.12 -7.95 1.81
CA PHE A 160 -1.80 -8.09 2.41
C PHE A 160 -0.80 -7.07 1.84
N LEU A 161 -0.77 -6.90 0.51
CA LEU A 161 0.08 -5.91 -0.15
C LEU A 161 -0.27 -4.46 0.21
N THR A 162 -1.56 -4.15 0.42
CA THR A 162 -2.00 -2.82 0.85
C THR A 162 -1.51 -2.51 2.26
N ILE A 163 -1.59 -3.47 3.18
CA ILE A 163 -1.06 -3.28 4.54
C ILE A 163 0.46 -3.26 4.52
N LEU A 164 1.08 -4.21 3.82
CA LEU A 164 2.52 -4.31 3.68
C LEU A 164 3.10 -3.02 3.10
N GLY A 165 2.48 -2.45 2.06
CA GLY A 165 2.94 -1.21 1.44
C GLY A 165 2.89 0.01 2.35
N VAL A 166 2.14 -0.02 3.45
CA VAL A 166 2.24 0.99 4.51
C VAL A 166 3.46 0.72 5.37
N VAL A 167 3.58 -0.49 5.94
CA VAL A 167 4.63 -0.82 6.91
C VAL A 167 5.99 -1.21 6.29
N TRP A 168 6.10 -1.27 4.97
CA TRP A 168 7.27 -1.83 4.28
C TRP A 168 8.54 -1.05 4.55
N PHE A 169 8.47 0.28 4.52
CA PHE A 169 9.63 1.14 4.73
C PHE A 169 10.23 0.95 6.14
N PRO A 170 9.46 1.03 7.25
CA PRO A 170 9.97 0.72 8.59
C PRO A 170 10.59 -0.67 8.73
N ILE A 171 9.97 -1.69 8.12
CA ILE A 171 10.49 -3.06 8.12
C ILE A 171 11.86 -3.11 7.42
N CYS A 172 11.95 -2.50 6.23
CA CYS A 172 13.21 -2.43 5.49
C CYS A 172 14.27 -1.72 6.31
N ALA A 173 13.97 -0.54 6.85
CA ALA A 173 14.86 0.26 7.69
C ALA A 173 15.42 -0.58 8.85
N PHE A 174 14.57 -1.34 9.54
CA PHE A 174 15.00 -2.20 10.63
C PHE A 174 15.94 -3.34 10.17
N LEU A 175 15.67 -3.94 9.00
CA LEU A 175 16.51 -5.00 8.42
C LEU A 175 17.84 -4.46 7.88
N THR A 176 17.87 -3.22 7.38
CA THR A 176 19.03 -2.66 6.68
C THR A 176 19.89 -1.73 7.53
N ALA A 177 19.38 -1.14 8.61
CA ALA A 177 20.15 -0.22 9.43
C ALA A 177 21.38 -0.89 10.09
N ASN A 178 21.31 -2.19 10.41
CA ASN A 178 22.44 -2.97 10.96
C ASN A 178 23.48 -3.43 9.93
N VAL A 179 23.37 -3.04 8.66
CA VAL A 179 24.21 -3.57 7.57
C VAL A 179 25.71 -3.33 7.78
N LEU A 180 26.10 -2.25 8.47
CA LEU A 180 27.51 -1.93 8.72
C LEU A 180 27.99 -2.22 10.14
N GLU A 181 27.13 -2.68 11.04
CA GLU A 181 27.48 -2.91 12.46
C GLU A 181 28.66 -3.89 12.60
N ASP A 182 28.62 -5.02 11.89
CA ASP A 182 29.75 -5.97 11.86
C ASP A 182 31.06 -5.31 11.36
N GLU A 183 30.99 -4.29 10.49
CA GLU A 183 32.16 -3.58 9.97
C GLU A 183 32.79 -2.63 11.00
N TYR A 184 31.97 -2.09 11.91
CA TYR A 184 32.43 -1.20 12.98
C TYR A 184 32.88 -1.97 14.23
N GLU A 185 32.15 -3.01 14.65
CA GLU A 185 32.46 -3.80 15.85
C GLU A 185 33.63 -4.77 15.63
N HIS A 186 33.84 -5.24 14.40
CA HIS A 186 34.88 -6.23 14.06
C HIS A 186 35.83 -5.72 12.97
N SER A 187 36.25 -4.46 13.10
CA SER A 187 37.13 -3.80 12.12
C SER A 187 38.44 -4.55 11.82
N SER A 188 38.98 -5.29 12.80
CA SER A 188 40.19 -6.11 12.67
C SER A 188 39.99 -7.34 11.77
N LEU A 189 38.82 -7.98 11.81
CA LEU A 189 38.47 -9.15 10.99
C LEU A 189 38.18 -8.78 9.53
N ILE A 190 37.80 -7.52 9.29
CA ILE A 190 37.31 -7.06 7.98
C ILE A 190 38.39 -6.36 7.16
N LYS A 191 39.43 -5.79 7.79
CA LYS A 191 40.63 -5.27 7.11
C LYS A 191 41.44 -6.38 6.40
N GLY A 192 41.31 -7.63 6.84
CA GLY A 192 41.97 -8.78 6.21
C GLY A 192 41.22 -9.40 5.02
N GLN A 193 40.01 -8.93 4.71
CA GLN A 193 39.22 -9.52 3.62
C GLN A 193 39.60 -8.93 2.25
N PRO A 194 39.88 -9.75 1.22
CA PRO A 194 40.30 -9.29 -0.11
C PRO A 194 39.18 -8.65 -0.95
N LYS A 195 38.00 -8.40 -0.37
CA LYS A 195 36.83 -7.85 -1.07
C LYS A 195 36.70 -6.36 -0.84
N THR A 196 36.53 -5.60 -1.93
CA THR A 196 36.21 -4.18 -1.87
C THR A 196 34.87 -3.95 -1.16
N PHE A 197 34.73 -2.80 -0.49
CA PHE A 197 33.52 -2.39 0.22
C PHE A 197 32.24 -2.58 -0.61
N MET A 198 32.25 -2.12 -1.87
CA MET A 198 31.10 -2.27 -2.79
C MET A 198 30.73 -3.74 -3.04
N LYS A 199 31.71 -4.64 -3.19
CA LYS A 199 31.46 -6.07 -3.40
C LYS A 199 30.87 -6.73 -2.15
N ARG A 200 31.23 -6.26 -0.94
CA ARG A 200 30.62 -6.71 0.31
C ARG A 200 29.18 -6.25 0.42
N MET A 201 28.91 -4.96 0.18
CA MET A 201 27.55 -4.40 0.19
C MET A 201 26.63 -5.11 -0.82
N LEU A 202 27.11 -5.33 -2.05
CA LEU A 202 26.38 -6.09 -3.07
C LEU A 202 26.08 -7.53 -2.63
N THR A 203 26.99 -8.17 -1.89
CA THR A 203 26.73 -9.52 -1.36
C THR A 203 25.64 -9.48 -0.28
N LYS A 204 25.70 -8.50 0.64
CA LYS A 204 24.72 -8.34 1.73
C LYS A 204 23.31 -8.06 1.19
N ILE A 205 23.18 -7.11 0.28
CA ILE A 205 21.88 -6.78 -0.33
C ILE A 205 21.32 -7.97 -1.13
N SER A 206 22.16 -8.70 -1.87
CA SER A 206 21.70 -9.88 -2.63
C SER A 206 21.16 -10.97 -1.71
N VAL A 207 21.83 -11.22 -0.59
CA VAL A 207 21.36 -12.20 0.40
C VAL A 207 20.02 -11.74 0.98
N LEU A 208 19.92 -10.51 1.49
CA LEU A 208 18.66 -9.99 2.03
C LEU A 208 17.53 -9.99 1.00
N TYR A 209 17.82 -9.69 -0.27
CA TYR A 209 16.84 -9.74 -1.34
C TYR A 209 16.35 -11.17 -1.61
N ILE A 210 17.23 -12.18 -1.59
CA ILE A 210 16.81 -13.60 -1.69
C ILE A 210 15.89 -13.96 -0.52
N PHE A 211 16.21 -13.52 0.70
CA PHE A 211 15.34 -13.72 1.87
C PHE A 211 13.98 -13.05 1.68
N PHE A 212 13.94 -11.83 1.14
CA PHE A 212 12.70 -11.15 0.80
C PHE A 212 11.86 -11.95 -0.20
N VAL A 213 12.46 -12.43 -1.30
CA VAL A 213 11.75 -13.22 -2.32
C VAL A 213 11.21 -14.53 -1.71
N ILE A 214 12.02 -15.25 -0.93
CA ILE A 214 11.58 -16.48 -0.24
C ILE A 214 10.43 -16.17 0.72
N SER A 215 10.57 -15.13 1.55
CA SER A 215 9.52 -14.69 2.47
C SER A 215 8.20 -14.40 1.74
N PHE A 216 8.28 -13.59 0.68
CA PHE A 216 7.13 -13.20 -0.13
C PHE A 216 6.44 -14.42 -0.75
N THR A 217 7.21 -15.30 -1.39
CA THR A 217 6.66 -16.53 -2.00
C THR A 217 6.07 -17.48 -0.95
N SER A 218 6.67 -17.59 0.23
CA SER A 218 6.13 -18.37 1.34
C SER A 218 4.79 -17.80 1.84
N THR A 219 4.70 -16.48 1.98
CA THR A 219 3.46 -15.79 2.37
C THR A 219 2.35 -16.00 1.33
N LEU A 220 2.66 -15.91 0.04
CA LEU A 220 1.71 -16.26 -1.02
C LEU A 220 1.32 -17.74 -0.97
N GLY A 221 2.27 -18.64 -0.68
CA GLY A 221 1.98 -20.06 -0.48
C GLY A 221 0.98 -20.30 0.66
N VAL A 222 1.14 -19.62 1.80
CA VAL A 222 0.19 -19.66 2.93
C VAL A 222 -1.17 -19.11 2.51
N SER A 223 -1.22 -17.99 1.81
CA SER A 223 -2.47 -17.43 1.26
C SER A 223 -3.21 -18.43 0.38
N PHE A 224 -2.47 -19.07 -0.53
CA PHE A 224 -3.04 -20.06 -1.44
C PHE A 224 -3.57 -21.27 -0.67
N LEU A 225 -2.80 -21.82 0.27
CA LEU A 225 -3.24 -22.95 1.09
C LEU A 225 -4.49 -22.61 1.93
N LEU A 226 -4.52 -21.45 2.60
CA LEU A 226 -5.66 -21.05 3.42
C LEU A 226 -6.93 -20.88 2.58
N THR A 227 -6.83 -20.23 1.42
CA THR A 227 -7.98 -20.00 0.53
C THR A 227 -8.49 -21.30 -0.12
N GLN A 228 -7.60 -22.24 -0.45
CA GLN A 228 -7.99 -23.54 -1.00
C GLN A 228 -8.61 -24.50 0.03
N ILE A 229 -8.16 -24.46 1.29
CA ILE A 229 -8.59 -25.40 2.33
C ILE A 229 -9.79 -24.87 3.12
N LEU A 230 -9.78 -23.58 3.47
CA LEU A 230 -10.73 -22.97 4.41
C LEU A 230 -11.58 -21.86 3.79
N GLY A 231 -11.13 -21.27 2.68
CA GLY A 231 -11.78 -20.11 2.05
C GLY A 231 -12.51 -20.45 0.75
N ASN A 232 -12.54 -19.48 -0.17
CA ASN A 232 -13.11 -19.63 -1.49
C ASN A 232 -12.02 -20.06 -2.49
N PRO A 233 -12.09 -21.29 -3.06
CA PRO A 233 -11.07 -21.79 -3.98
C PRO A 233 -11.16 -21.16 -5.38
N MET A 234 -12.17 -20.32 -5.65
CA MET A 234 -12.37 -19.68 -6.94
C MET A 234 -11.20 -18.77 -7.31
N ASN A 235 -10.74 -18.87 -8.56
CA ASN A 235 -9.62 -18.07 -9.06
C ASN A 235 -10.08 -16.65 -9.42
N ASP A 236 -9.61 -15.68 -8.66
CA ASP A 236 -9.91 -14.25 -8.82
C ASP A 236 -8.72 -13.45 -9.39
N LEU A 237 -7.66 -14.11 -9.87
CA LEU A 237 -6.48 -13.42 -10.40
C LEU A 237 -6.77 -12.58 -11.66
N ASN A 238 -7.78 -12.99 -12.43
CA ASN A 238 -8.25 -12.27 -13.61
C ASN A 238 -9.31 -11.21 -13.30
N GLN A 239 -9.81 -11.15 -12.06
CA GLN A 239 -10.70 -10.06 -11.67
C GLN A 239 -9.96 -8.73 -11.75
N VAL A 240 -10.70 -7.73 -12.19
CA VAL A 240 -10.17 -6.39 -12.37
C VAL A 240 -10.37 -5.58 -11.11
N ASN A 241 -9.45 -4.64 -10.90
CA ASN A 241 -9.53 -3.64 -9.85
C ASN A 241 -9.02 -2.30 -10.40
N VAL A 242 -9.53 -1.20 -9.85
CA VAL A 242 -9.08 0.13 -10.25
C VAL A 242 -7.89 0.54 -9.39
N ILE A 243 -6.79 0.82 -10.06
CA ILE A 243 -5.55 1.28 -9.45
C ILE A 243 -5.10 2.59 -10.08
N GLN A 244 -4.46 3.44 -9.31
CA GLN A 244 -3.78 4.59 -9.87
C GLN A 244 -2.42 4.17 -10.41
N LEU A 245 -2.19 4.39 -11.70
CA LEU A 245 -0.87 4.52 -12.29
C LEU A 245 -0.62 6.00 -12.54
N VAL A 246 -0.40 6.46 -13.77
CA VAL A 246 -0.42 7.90 -14.07
C VAL A 246 -1.86 8.44 -13.96
N ASN A 247 -2.81 7.69 -14.52
CA ASN A 247 -4.24 7.90 -14.39
C ASN A 247 -4.88 6.65 -13.75
N PHE A 248 -6.14 6.73 -13.36
CA PHE A 248 -6.89 5.53 -12.98
C PHE A 248 -6.94 4.54 -14.14
N SER A 249 -6.51 3.32 -13.84
CA SER A 249 -6.42 2.22 -14.80
C SER A 249 -7.09 1.00 -14.20
N ILE A 250 -7.85 0.28 -15.03
CA ILE A 250 -8.49 -0.97 -14.64
C ILE A 250 -7.56 -2.11 -15.02
N LEU A 251 -7.05 -2.83 -14.03
CA LEU A 251 -6.08 -3.90 -14.22
C LEU A 251 -6.50 -5.16 -13.48
N ALA A 252 -6.18 -6.31 -14.06
CA ALA A 252 -6.36 -7.60 -13.40
C ALA A 252 -5.48 -7.71 -12.14
N ASN A 253 -5.97 -8.44 -11.14
CA ASN A 253 -5.32 -8.63 -9.84
C ASN A 253 -3.88 -9.12 -9.97
N TRP A 254 -3.59 -10.06 -10.88
CA TRP A 254 -2.21 -10.54 -11.08
C TRP A 254 -1.24 -9.43 -11.53
N LYS A 255 -1.71 -8.48 -12.36
CA LYS A 255 -0.90 -7.33 -12.81
C LYS A 255 -0.62 -6.41 -11.63
N ILE A 256 -1.62 -6.17 -10.79
CA ILE A 256 -1.48 -5.33 -9.61
C ILE A 256 -0.50 -5.95 -8.62
N ILE A 257 -0.61 -7.26 -8.34
CA ILE A 257 0.32 -7.99 -7.49
C ILE A 257 1.76 -7.85 -8.01
N GLY A 258 1.96 -8.02 -9.33
CA GLY A 258 3.26 -7.83 -9.97
C GLY A 258 3.81 -6.41 -9.81
N LEU A 259 2.97 -5.39 -10.01
CA LEU A 259 3.35 -3.98 -9.84
C LEU A 259 3.78 -3.67 -8.39
N TYR A 260 3.02 -4.14 -7.40
CA TYR A 260 3.40 -4.03 -6.00
C TYR A 260 4.74 -4.70 -5.71
N PHE A 261 4.93 -5.94 -6.18
CA PHE A 261 6.19 -6.65 -5.98
C PHE A 261 7.41 -5.90 -6.56
N VAL A 262 7.28 -5.35 -7.77
CA VAL A 262 8.31 -4.53 -8.39
C VAL A 262 8.58 -3.27 -7.57
N TYR A 263 7.52 -2.55 -7.16
CA TYR A 263 7.68 -1.32 -6.39
C TYR A 263 8.32 -1.57 -5.01
N LEU A 264 7.88 -2.62 -4.30
CA LEU A 264 8.45 -3.02 -3.01
C LEU A 264 9.92 -3.43 -3.15
N SER A 265 10.29 -4.07 -4.27
CA SER A 265 11.69 -4.38 -4.58
C SER A 265 12.54 -3.12 -4.78
N ILE A 266 12.03 -2.14 -5.54
CA ILE A 266 12.71 -0.85 -5.73
C ILE A 266 12.87 -0.12 -4.40
N LEU A 267 11.80 -0.06 -3.60
CA LEU A 267 11.81 0.58 -2.30
C LEU A 267 12.78 -0.10 -1.33
N PHE A 268 12.84 -1.43 -1.33
CA PHE A 268 13.82 -2.19 -0.54
C PHE A 268 15.26 -1.81 -0.91
N LEU A 269 15.59 -1.76 -2.20
CA LEU A 269 16.92 -1.37 -2.67
C LEU A 269 17.25 0.08 -2.26
N PHE A 270 16.29 0.98 -2.41
CA PHE A 270 16.43 2.37 -1.99
C PHE A 270 16.72 2.50 -0.50
N VAL A 271 15.92 1.84 0.36
CA VAL A 271 16.10 1.88 1.81
C VAL A 271 17.45 1.29 2.21
N PHE A 272 17.89 0.19 1.59
CA PHE A 272 19.22 -0.36 1.84
C PHE A 272 20.33 0.66 1.56
N ILE A 273 20.27 1.34 0.43
CA ILE A 273 21.29 2.34 0.05
C ILE A 273 21.23 3.55 0.99
N LEU A 274 20.02 3.98 1.36
CA LEU A 274 19.80 5.04 2.34
C LEU A 274 20.42 4.68 3.70
N SER A 275 20.17 3.47 4.21
CA SER A 275 20.75 2.99 5.47
C SER A 275 22.27 2.97 5.41
N VAL A 276 22.86 2.48 4.33
CA VAL A 276 24.32 2.49 4.16
C VAL A 276 24.86 3.93 4.15
N PHE A 277 24.19 4.85 3.47
CA PHE A 277 24.57 6.25 3.42
C PHE A 277 24.52 6.93 4.79
N LEU A 278 23.40 6.80 5.49
CA LEU A 278 23.22 7.37 6.82
C LEU A 278 24.20 6.76 7.82
N ASN A 279 24.40 5.44 7.78
CA ASN A 279 25.32 4.76 8.68
C ASN A 279 26.79 5.17 8.44
N ILE A 280 27.20 5.48 7.21
CA ILE A 280 28.53 6.07 6.93
C ILE A 280 28.70 7.45 7.59
N ILE A 281 27.66 8.29 7.57
CA ILE A 281 27.71 9.67 8.12
C ILE A 281 27.68 9.64 9.64
N VAL A 282 26.73 8.88 10.17
CA VAL A 282 26.35 8.87 11.58
C VAL A 282 27.22 7.92 12.40
N LYS A 283 27.69 6.83 11.77
CA LYS A 283 28.47 5.75 12.41
C LYS A 283 27.77 5.13 13.63
N ASN A 284 26.44 5.18 13.65
CA ASN A 284 25.62 4.66 14.73
C ASN A 284 24.35 4.04 14.13
N PHE A 285 24.12 2.78 14.45
CA PHE A 285 22.94 2.02 14.01
C PHE A 285 21.63 2.67 14.50
N TYR A 286 21.50 2.89 15.82
CA TYR A 286 20.28 3.39 16.43
C TYR A 286 19.89 4.75 15.85
N LEU A 287 20.87 5.64 15.67
CA LEU A 287 20.60 6.96 15.11
C LEU A 287 20.24 6.89 13.62
N THR A 288 20.83 5.96 12.85
CA THR A 288 20.42 5.70 11.47
C THR A 288 18.95 5.26 11.39
N LEU A 289 18.58 4.27 12.20
CA LEU A 289 17.20 3.78 12.28
C LEU A 289 16.23 4.88 12.70
N ILE A 290 16.57 5.67 13.73
CA ILE A 290 15.72 6.78 14.20
C ILE A 290 15.50 7.80 13.08
N ILE A 291 16.53 8.18 12.32
CA ILE A 291 16.39 9.14 11.22
C ILE A 291 15.45 8.60 10.14
N GLU A 292 15.59 7.32 9.75
CA GLU A 292 14.70 6.69 8.78
C GLU A 292 13.25 6.67 9.27
N LEU A 293 13.02 6.31 10.53
CA LEU A 293 11.70 6.31 11.14
C LEU A 293 11.09 7.71 11.26
N ILE A 294 11.91 8.76 11.49
CA ILE A 294 11.44 10.15 11.49
C ILE A 294 10.98 10.55 10.08
N ILE A 295 11.73 10.20 9.03
CA ILE A 295 11.32 10.47 7.63
C ILE A 295 9.96 9.81 7.34
N TYR A 296 9.79 8.57 7.77
CA TYR A 296 8.53 7.85 7.64
C TYR A 296 7.39 8.48 8.44
N ALA A 297 7.63 8.82 9.71
CA ALA A 297 6.63 9.45 10.58
C ALA A 297 6.17 10.81 10.04
N LEU A 298 7.10 11.64 9.54
CA LEU A 298 6.77 12.93 8.92
C LEU A 298 5.87 12.78 7.71
N THR A 299 6.06 11.71 6.93
CA THR A 299 5.20 11.39 5.77
C THR A 299 3.75 11.14 6.18
N ILE A 300 3.53 10.44 7.29
CA ILE A 300 2.19 10.15 7.80
C ILE A 300 1.57 11.38 8.47
N LEU A 301 2.35 12.13 9.24
CA LEU A 301 1.85 13.26 10.03
C LEU A 301 1.57 14.51 9.19
N LEU A 302 2.20 14.65 8.01
CA LEU A 302 2.11 15.87 7.19
C LEU A 302 1.65 15.58 5.75
N PRO A 303 0.47 14.97 5.53
CA PRO A 303 -0.02 14.66 4.18
C PRO A 303 -0.26 15.91 3.33
N GLY A 304 -0.65 17.03 3.96
CA GLY A 304 -0.82 18.32 3.26
C GLY A 304 0.49 18.90 2.73
N PHE A 305 1.62 18.65 3.41
CA PHE A 305 2.95 19.08 2.95
C PHE A 305 3.38 18.33 1.69
N ILE A 306 3.09 17.03 1.61
CA ILE A 306 3.42 16.17 0.45
C ILE A 306 2.80 16.72 -0.84
N SER A 307 1.54 17.20 -0.76
CA SER A 307 0.84 17.78 -1.90
C SER A 307 1.48 19.08 -2.40
N GLN A 308 2.12 19.86 -1.52
CA GLN A 308 2.79 21.12 -1.86
C GLN A 308 4.25 20.92 -2.28
N ALA A 309 4.90 19.89 -1.75
CA ALA A 309 6.29 19.56 -1.99
C ALA A 309 6.42 18.12 -2.55
N PRO A 310 6.00 17.88 -3.81
CA PRO A 310 6.01 16.53 -4.38
C PRO A 310 7.41 15.92 -4.49
N TRP A 311 8.45 16.75 -4.44
CA TRP A 311 9.86 16.35 -4.43
C TRP A 311 10.36 15.82 -3.08
N TYR A 312 9.55 15.93 -2.01
CA TYR A 312 9.90 15.38 -0.72
C TYR A 312 10.08 13.86 -0.81
N LEU A 313 11.13 13.33 -0.17
CA LEU A 313 11.46 11.91 -0.23
C LEU A 313 10.32 11.03 0.28
N GLY A 314 9.64 11.47 1.33
CA GLY A 314 8.52 10.75 1.93
C GLY A 314 7.31 10.58 1.01
N SER A 315 7.17 11.43 -0.02
CA SER A 315 6.06 11.34 -0.98
C SER A 315 5.96 9.97 -1.67
N PHE A 316 7.06 9.21 -1.74
CA PHE A 316 7.14 7.96 -2.50
C PHE A 316 7.44 6.70 -1.68
N ILE A 317 7.58 6.81 -0.36
CA ILE A 317 7.95 5.66 0.50
C ILE A 317 6.77 4.82 0.97
N ILE A 318 5.53 5.27 0.73
CA ILE A 318 4.29 4.56 1.08
C ILE A 318 3.54 4.13 -0.20
N PRO A 319 3.91 2.98 -0.82
CA PRO A 319 3.29 2.51 -2.05
C PRO A 319 1.77 2.43 -2.01
N SER A 320 1.18 2.03 -0.89
CA SER A 320 -0.27 1.88 -0.78
C SER A 320 -1.02 3.19 -0.98
N TYR A 321 -0.46 4.32 -0.54
CA TYR A 321 -1.06 5.64 -0.77
C TYR A 321 -0.95 6.08 -2.23
N LEU A 322 0.12 5.70 -2.92
CA LEU A 322 0.30 5.99 -4.35
C LEU A 322 -0.64 5.16 -5.23
N PHE A 323 -0.72 3.84 -5.01
CA PHE A 323 -1.55 2.95 -5.81
C PHE A 323 -3.05 3.17 -5.57
N ASN A 324 -3.45 3.57 -4.36
CA ASN A 324 -4.84 3.91 -4.06
C ASN A 324 -5.23 5.32 -4.49
N GLY A 325 -4.24 6.19 -4.68
CA GLY A 325 -4.42 7.57 -5.11
C GLY A 325 -4.81 8.56 -4.04
N HIS A 326 -4.31 8.32 -2.84
CA HIS A 326 -4.54 9.18 -1.69
C HIS A 326 -3.98 10.61 -1.88
N TYR A 327 -2.99 10.78 -2.76
CA TYR A 327 -2.32 12.06 -3.02
C TYR A 327 -2.83 12.79 -4.27
N LEU A 328 -3.82 12.23 -4.99
CA LEU A 328 -4.41 12.93 -6.12
C LEU A 328 -5.19 14.15 -5.63
N THR A 329 -4.65 15.31 -5.94
CA THR A 329 -5.36 16.58 -5.92
C THR A 329 -5.51 17.09 -7.35
N ASP A 330 -6.46 17.98 -7.60
CA ASP A 330 -6.72 18.58 -8.92
C ASP A 330 -5.48 19.26 -9.54
N THR A 331 -4.41 19.46 -8.77
CA THR A 331 -3.22 20.23 -9.14
C THR A 331 -1.93 19.40 -9.31
N THR A 332 -1.88 18.12 -8.91
CA THR A 332 -0.59 17.37 -8.88
C THR A 332 -0.65 16.00 -9.57
N THR A 333 -0.17 15.96 -10.82
CA THR A 333 -0.03 14.71 -11.61
C THR A 333 1.24 13.92 -11.30
N LEU A 334 2.18 14.50 -10.55
CA LEU A 334 3.50 13.91 -10.25
C LEU A 334 3.47 12.84 -9.15
N LEU A 335 2.44 12.85 -8.29
CA LEU A 335 2.32 11.94 -7.14
C LEU A 335 1.67 10.62 -7.56
N ASN A 336 2.41 9.83 -8.33
CA ASN A 336 1.97 8.57 -8.88
C ASN A 336 3.04 7.47 -8.76
N PRO A 337 2.67 6.17 -8.77
CA PRO A 337 3.64 5.09 -8.54
C PRO A 337 4.68 4.94 -9.66
N VAL A 338 4.37 5.34 -10.90
CA VAL A 338 5.34 5.28 -12.00
C VAL A 338 6.46 6.30 -11.77
N PHE A 339 6.09 7.54 -11.48
CA PHE A 339 7.03 8.61 -11.16
C PHE A 339 7.79 8.30 -9.86
N GLY A 340 7.10 7.78 -8.83
CA GLY A 340 7.74 7.36 -7.59
C GLY A 340 8.80 6.28 -7.79
N ALA A 341 8.54 5.28 -8.65
CA ALA A 341 9.53 4.26 -8.98
C ALA A 341 10.77 4.86 -9.65
N VAL A 342 10.59 5.75 -10.63
CA VAL A 342 11.69 6.46 -11.30
C VAL A 342 12.47 7.31 -10.30
N TYR A 343 11.77 8.07 -9.46
CA TYR A 343 12.36 8.93 -8.44
C TYR A 343 13.22 8.13 -7.46
N LEU A 344 12.71 7.02 -6.93
CA LEU A 344 13.45 6.15 -5.99
C LEU A 344 14.68 5.52 -6.65
N VAL A 345 14.61 5.12 -7.93
CA VAL A 345 15.78 4.61 -8.66
C VAL A 345 16.83 5.69 -8.84
N VAL A 346 16.44 6.89 -9.29
CA VAL A 346 17.37 8.02 -9.47
C VAL A 346 18.00 8.41 -8.13
N ALA A 347 17.20 8.53 -7.06
CA ALA A 347 17.69 8.81 -5.72
C ALA A 347 18.67 7.73 -5.22
N SER A 348 18.36 6.45 -5.48
CA SER A 348 19.25 5.32 -5.17
C SER A 348 20.61 5.42 -5.86
N VAL A 349 20.62 5.80 -7.15
CA VAL A 349 21.87 5.97 -7.92
C VAL A 349 22.70 7.13 -7.37
N ILE A 350 22.05 8.27 -7.06
CA ILE A 350 22.72 9.45 -6.49
C ILE A 350 23.32 9.11 -5.11
N LEU A 351 22.55 8.49 -4.21
CA LEU A 351 23.03 8.05 -2.90
C LEU A 351 24.15 7.00 -3.04
N GLY A 352 24.03 6.05 -3.96
CA GLY A 352 25.06 5.07 -4.27
C GLY A 352 26.37 5.71 -4.76
N PHE A 353 26.29 6.79 -5.54
CA PHE A 353 27.46 7.55 -5.97
C PHE A 353 28.10 8.30 -4.80
N LEU A 354 27.30 9.01 -3.99
CA LEU A 354 27.75 9.76 -2.82
C LEU A 354 28.42 8.84 -1.76
N THR A 355 27.81 7.68 -1.47
CA THR A 355 28.43 6.67 -0.59
C THR A 355 29.78 6.20 -1.12
N SER A 356 29.91 5.99 -2.43
CA SER A 356 31.18 5.62 -3.04
C SER A 356 32.26 6.70 -2.88
N LEU A 357 31.88 7.98 -3.00
CA LEU A 357 32.80 9.11 -2.84
C LEU A 357 33.27 9.26 -1.39
N ILE A 358 32.33 9.19 -0.44
CA ILE A 358 32.63 9.32 0.99
C ILE A 358 33.49 8.15 1.46
N SER A 359 33.17 6.92 1.06
CA SER A 359 33.95 5.73 1.44
C SER A 359 35.40 5.79 0.92
N LYS A 360 35.61 6.28 -0.31
CA LYS A 360 36.96 6.50 -0.88
C LYS A 360 37.75 7.60 -0.15
N ARG A 361 37.09 8.67 0.31
CA ARG A 361 37.74 9.77 1.05
C ARG A 361 38.05 9.38 2.50
N GLY A 362 37.17 8.66 3.18
CA GLY A 362 37.37 8.19 4.55
C GLY A 362 38.56 7.23 4.71
N LEU A 363 38.89 6.46 3.67
CA LEU A 363 40.08 5.59 3.63
C LEU A 363 41.41 6.34 3.46
N LYS A 364 41.40 7.60 3.04
CA LYS A 364 42.63 8.44 2.95
C LYS A 364 43.00 9.13 4.25
N GLY A 365 42.09 9.21 5.23
CA GLY A 365 42.30 9.90 6.51
C GLY A 365 42.96 9.08 7.61
N VAL A 366 43.35 7.82 7.36
CA VAL A 366 44.06 6.94 8.31
C VAL A 366 45.45 6.57 7.76
N ARG A 367 46.12 7.54 7.16
CA ARG A 367 47.58 7.53 6.98
C ARG A 367 48.12 8.78 7.65
N GLY A 368 48.53 8.59 8.90
CA GLY A 368 49.14 9.54 9.81
C GLY A 368 49.45 8.79 11.07
#